data_AF-A0A218QUP9-F1
#
_entry.id   AF-A0A218QUP9-F1
#
_cell.length_a   1.000
_cell.length_b   1.000
_cell.length_c   1.000
_cell.angle_alpha   90.00
_cell.angle_beta   90.00
_cell.angle_gamma   90.00
#
_symmetry.space_group_name_H-M   'P 1'
#
loop_
_entity.id
_entity.type
_entity.pdbx_description
1 polymer ?
#
loop_
_entity_poly.entity_id
_entity_poly.type
_entity_poly.pdbx_seq_one_letter_code
_entity_poly.pdbx_strand_id
1 'polypeptide(L)'
;MQSGFTGDDDEQAILEILERSYNFELSNIFGTGGVKVKDLNSDFHGEEWDRLQNFYERRFRGGMDALLKGKIEPQGLPVSLGTSLSGVTNILMLEELPGAKPEWNVPCLLGILCPLDKVVVDQLPNLKVQKADKVTEVYWVFDGKTWVMKTRERGAFSDANQGVIGLKTQADCPTAAEYIIHEVRHQNQPADLKIPQTEIDAYTFEEEWAIKRGLPGTPDFRTQKPGTQEEIPNSPQIEAYVRKRYSGITSTPGDSLIGHTPTNEAKVRKPNGSEYTRPAQQGEEHQDYEKTKANLNNLPKVNSSEWVCPKTKTTP
;
A
#
# COMPACT_ATOMS: atom_id res chain seq x y z
N MET A 1 -23.43 18.08 -8.80
CA MET A 1 -23.82 17.99 -7.39
C MET A 1 -24.44 19.29 -6.90
N GLN A 2 -23.86 20.47 -7.16
CA GLN A 2 -24.36 21.76 -6.64
C GLN A 2 -25.52 22.42 -7.43
N SER A 3 -26.34 21.64 -8.13
CA SER A 3 -27.51 22.18 -8.84
C SER A 3 -28.71 21.31 -8.53
N GLY A 4 -29.57 21.76 -7.63
CA GLY A 4 -30.71 21.00 -7.13
C GLY A 4 -30.93 21.27 -5.64
N PHE A 5 -32.04 20.77 -5.12
CA PHE A 5 -32.26 20.67 -3.69
C PHE A 5 -31.47 19.47 -3.15
N THR A 6 -30.66 19.67 -2.13
CA THR A 6 -29.98 18.61 -1.37
C THR A 6 -30.88 18.28 -0.18
N GLY A 7 -31.48 17.07 -0.17
CA GLY A 7 -32.29 16.63 0.97
C GLY A 7 -31.46 15.86 1.99
N ASP A 8 -32.06 15.53 3.13
CA ASP A 8 -31.40 14.79 4.23
C ASP A 8 -30.72 13.50 3.75
N ASP A 9 -31.35 12.74 2.84
CA ASP A 9 -30.75 11.52 2.27
C ASP A 9 -29.45 11.82 1.49
N ASP A 10 -29.40 12.95 0.77
CA ASP A 10 -28.22 13.39 0.02
C ASP A 10 -27.11 13.86 0.98
N GLU A 11 -27.48 14.64 2.00
CA GLU A 11 -26.56 15.10 3.06
C GLU A 11 -25.92 13.91 3.77
N GLN A 12 -26.72 12.90 4.12
CA GLN A 12 -26.24 11.67 4.75
C GLN A 12 -25.33 10.86 3.83
N ALA A 13 -25.66 10.73 2.55
CA ALA A 13 -24.81 10.06 1.57
C ALA A 13 -23.47 10.79 1.37
N ILE A 14 -23.47 12.12 1.36
CA ILE A 14 -22.26 12.93 1.28
C ILE A 14 -21.40 12.73 2.55
N LEU A 15 -21.99 12.76 3.74
CA LEU A 15 -21.27 12.49 4.99
C LEU A 15 -20.68 11.07 5.01
N GLU A 16 -21.41 10.08 4.50
CA GLU A 16 -20.90 8.71 4.35
C GLU A 16 -19.65 8.69 3.46
N ILE A 17 -19.67 9.37 2.32
CA ILE A 17 -18.49 9.48 1.44
C ILE A 17 -17.35 10.19 2.17
N LEU A 18 -17.60 11.32 2.83
CA LEU A 18 -16.56 12.13 3.50
C LEU A 18 -15.91 11.40 4.68
N GLU A 19 -16.70 10.78 5.56
CA GLU A 19 -16.19 10.07 6.73
C GLU A 19 -15.37 8.84 6.33
N ARG A 20 -15.72 8.21 5.21
CA ARG A 20 -15.01 7.04 4.68
C ARG A 20 -13.85 7.38 3.75
N SER A 21 -13.76 8.62 3.31
CA SER A 21 -12.68 9.08 2.44
C SER A 21 -11.35 9.06 3.18
N TYR A 22 -10.32 8.48 2.55
CA TYR A 22 -8.94 8.56 2.99
C TYR A 22 -8.41 10.00 2.89
N ASN A 23 -7.32 10.32 3.58
CA ASN A 23 -6.79 11.69 3.61
C ASN A 23 -6.35 12.18 2.22
N PHE A 24 -5.88 11.30 1.33
CA PHE A 24 -5.59 11.68 -0.06
C PHE A 24 -6.87 12.02 -0.84
N GLU A 25 -7.98 11.30 -0.61
CA GLU A 25 -9.27 11.57 -1.24
C GLU A 25 -9.83 12.89 -0.74
N LEU A 26 -9.75 13.14 0.57
CA LEU A 26 -10.13 14.43 1.16
C LEU A 26 -9.28 15.58 0.61
N SER A 27 -7.96 15.36 0.45
CA SER A 27 -7.07 16.34 -0.19
C SER A 27 -7.51 16.64 -1.63
N ASN A 28 -7.94 15.62 -2.37
CA ASN A 28 -8.45 15.79 -3.72
C ASN A 28 -9.82 16.49 -3.71
N ILE A 29 -10.80 16.00 -2.97
CA ILE A 29 -12.18 16.54 -2.88
C ILE A 29 -12.15 18.05 -2.61
N PHE A 30 -11.48 18.48 -1.54
CA PHE A 30 -11.43 19.88 -1.13
C PHE A 30 -10.34 20.70 -1.85
N GLY A 31 -9.42 20.03 -2.56
CA GLY A 31 -8.35 20.64 -3.33
C GLY A 31 -8.65 20.62 -4.83
N THR A 32 -7.98 19.74 -5.56
CA THR A 32 -8.04 19.67 -7.04
C THR A 32 -9.40 19.27 -7.60
N GLY A 33 -10.22 18.57 -6.81
CA GLY A 33 -11.61 18.22 -7.11
C GLY A 33 -12.57 19.40 -7.01
N GLY A 34 -12.15 20.49 -6.36
CA GLY A 34 -12.83 21.78 -6.42
C GLY A 34 -14.10 21.90 -5.59
N VAL A 35 -14.35 20.98 -4.64
CA VAL A 35 -15.45 21.14 -3.68
C VAL A 35 -15.09 22.28 -2.73
N LYS A 36 -15.80 23.40 -2.86
CA LYS A 36 -15.62 24.55 -1.97
C LYS A 36 -16.36 24.30 -0.67
N VAL A 37 -15.64 24.38 0.44
CA VAL A 37 -16.20 24.21 1.80
C VAL A 37 -17.40 25.13 2.03
N LYS A 38 -17.33 26.38 1.57
CA LYS A 38 -18.44 27.34 1.73
C LYS A 38 -19.72 26.88 1.04
N ASP A 39 -19.59 26.33 -0.16
CA ASP A 39 -20.73 25.88 -0.97
C ASP A 39 -21.29 24.57 -0.39
N LEU A 40 -20.41 23.65 0.01
CA LEU A 40 -20.81 22.42 0.70
C LEU A 40 -21.57 22.74 2.01
N ASN A 41 -21.08 23.70 2.80
CA ASN A 41 -21.72 24.10 4.04
C ASN A 41 -23.12 24.69 3.83
N SER A 42 -23.38 25.37 2.71
CA SER A 42 -24.71 25.92 2.44
C SER A 42 -25.74 24.87 2.04
N ASP A 43 -25.27 23.69 1.63
CA ASP A 43 -26.11 22.56 1.25
C ASP A 43 -26.46 21.66 2.45
N PHE A 44 -25.98 22.00 3.66
CA PHE A 44 -26.17 21.22 4.88
C PHE A 44 -26.95 22.01 5.94
N HIS A 45 -27.91 21.36 6.58
CA HIS A 45 -28.67 21.94 7.69
C HIS A 45 -28.93 20.93 8.82
N GLY A 46 -29.55 21.36 9.92
CA GLY A 46 -30.01 20.47 10.99
C GLY A 46 -28.88 19.67 11.67
N GLU A 47 -29.16 18.40 11.95
CA GLU A 47 -28.21 17.49 12.62
C GLU A 47 -27.05 17.11 11.70
N GLU A 48 -27.29 17.02 10.39
CA GLU A 48 -26.31 16.76 9.36
C GLU A 48 -25.26 17.89 9.30
N TRP A 49 -25.67 19.14 9.48
CA TRP A 49 -24.74 20.26 9.61
C TRP A 49 -23.81 20.12 10.82
N ASP A 50 -24.35 19.78 11.99
CA ASP A 50 -23.53 19.57 13.20
C ASP A 50 -22.52 18.44 12.99
N ARG A 51 -22.93 17.36 12.30
CA ARG A 51 -22.06 16.25 11.90
C ARG A 51 -20.96 16.69 10.93
N LEU A 52 -21.29 17.51 9.93
CA LEU A 52 -20.32 18.04 8.97
C LEU A 52 -19.29 18.94 9.67
N GLN A 53 -19.71 19.79 10.62
CA GLN A 53 -18.80 20.57 11.43
C GLN A 53 -17.86 19.69 12.25
N ASN A 54 -18.41 18.68 12.93
CA ASN A 54 -17.61 17.73 13.69
C ASN A 54 -16.60 16.96 12.81
N PHE A 55 -17.03 16.56 11.60
CA PHE A 55 -16.16 15.96 10.60
C PHE A 55 -14.97 16.89 10.29
N TYR A 56 -15.18 18.17 10.03
CA TYR A 56 -14.07 19.09 9.75
C TYR A 56 -13.08 19.21 10.91
N GLU A 57 -13.58 19.36 12.14
CA GLU A 57 -12.75 19.50 13.34
C GLU A 57 -11.88 18.25 13.59
N ARG A 58 -12.42 17.06 13.33
CA ARG A 58 -11.68 15.81 13.50
C ARG A 58 -10.75 15.53 12.33
N ARG A 59 -11.22 15.71 11.11
CA ARG A 59 -10.56 15.22 9.88
C ARG A 59 -9.67 16.24 9.21
N PHE A 60 -9.57 17.48 9.70
CA PHE A 60 -8.64 18.49 9.17
C PHE A 60 -7.90 19.24 10.27
N ARG A 61 -6.60 19.47 10.05
CA ARG A 61 -5.77 20.22 10.98
C ARG A 61 -6.20 21.69 10.99
N GLY A 62 -6.63 22.17 12.16
CA GLY A 62 -7.18 23.51 12.33
C GLY A 62 -8.65 23.63 11.96
N GLY A 63 -9.33 22.49 11.74
CA GLY A 63 -10.78 22.41 11.63
C GLY A 63 -11.38 23.11 10.41
N MET A 64 -12.66 23.43 10.51
CA MET A 64 -13.42 24.09 9.45
C MET A 64 -12.80 25.45 9.06
N ASP A 65 -12.32 26.19 10.05
CA ASP A 65 -11.72 27.52 9.87
C ASP A 65 -10.47 27.50 8.98
N ALA A 66 -9.62 26.48 9.14
CA ALA A 66 -8.46 26.29 8.27
C ALA A 66 -8.89 25.94 6.85
N LEU A 67 -9.88 25.06 6.72
CA LEU A 67 -10.39 24.61 5.44
C LEU A 67 -11.04 25.74 4.63
N LEU A 68 -11.84 26.59 5.28
CA LEU A 68 -12.43 27.80 4.70
C LEU A 68 -11.38 28.80 4.19
N LYS A 69 -10.19 28.81 4.79
CA LYS A 69 -9.03 29.62 4.36
C LYS A 69 -8.21 28.95 3.26
N GLY A 70 -8.65 27.80 2.76
CA GLY A 70 -7.95 27.03 1.72
C GLY A 70 -6.77 26.20 2.24
N LYS A 71 -6.64 26.04 3.56
CA LYS A 71 -5.58 25.22 4.15
C LYS A 71 -6.07 23.77 4.29
N ILE A 72 -5.75 22.95 3.29
CA ILE A 72 -6.22 21.57 3.17
C ILE A 72 -5.16 20.64 3.75
N GLU A 73 -5.29 20.32 5.04
CA GLU A 73 -4.41 19.38 5.75
C GLU A 73 -5.25 18.30 6.43
N PRO A 74 -5.71 17.27 5.69
CA PRO A 74 -6.52 16.21 6.28
C PRO A 74 -5.72 15.38 7.30
N GLN A 75 -6.42 14.83 8.28
CA GLN A 75 -5.85 14.03 9.36
C GLN A 75 -6.81 12.94 9.83
N GLY A 76 -6.30 12.04 10.67
CA GLY A 76 -7.05 10.91 11.20
C GLY A 76 -7.22 9.80 10.16
N LEU A 77 -7.99 8.77 10.55
CA LEU A 77 -8.32 7.63 9.71
C LEU A 77 -9.78 7.73 9.24
N PRO A 78 -10.11 7.19 8.05
CA PRO A 78 -11.49 7.05 7.64
C PRO A 78 -12.25 6.06 8.55
N VAL A 79 -13.57 6.17 8.54
CA VAL A 79 -14.44 5.20 9.19
C VAL A 79 -14.53 3.93 8.33
N SER A 80 -14.19 2.77 8.91
CA SER A 80 -14.25 1.48 8.23
C SER A 80 -15.66 1.13 7.74
N LEU A 81 -15.77 0.58 6.52
CA LEU A 81 -17.03 0.06 5.95
C LEU A 81 -17.74 -0.87 6.94
N GLY A 82 -19.07 -0.70 7.09
CA GLY A 82 -19.88 -1.44 8.05
C GLY A 82 -19.87 -0.91 9.48
N THR A 83 -19.01 0.06 9.81
CA THR A 83 -19.14 0.83 11.06
C THR A 83 -20.28 1.84 10.90
N SER A 84 -21.24 1.81 11.83
CA SER A 84 -22.31 2.80 11.88
C SER A 84 -21.73 4.16 12.21
N LEU A 85 -21.93 5.14 11.32
CA LEU A 85 -21.77 6.54 11.67
C LEU A 85 -22.90 6.89 12.63
N SER A 86 -22.58 7.31 13.85
CA SER A 86 -23.60 7.72 14.84
C SER A 86 -24.58 8.70 14.19
N GLY A 87 -25.84 8.29 14.04
CA GLY A 87 -26.89 9.04 13.34
C GLY A 87 -27.48 8.35 12.09
N VAL A 88 -26.85 7.30 11.54
CA VAL A 88 -27.35 6.58 10.36
C VAL A 88 -27.89 5.21 10.78
N THR A 89 -29.20 5.12 11.05
CA THR A 89 -29.89 3.83 11.35
C THR A 89 -30.23 3.02 10.11
N ASN A 90 -30.03 3.56 8.91
CA ASN A 90 -30.14 2.81 7.65
C ASN A 90 -28.80 2.81 6.94
N ILE A 91 -27.95 1.85 7.29
CA ILE A 91 -26.81 1.48 6.45
C ILE A 91 -27.44 0.94 5.16
N LEU A 92 -27.59 1.82 4.16
CA LEU A 92 -27.45 1.39 2.78
C LEU A 92 -26.07 0.73 2.75
N MET A 93 -26.05 -0.59 2.91
CA MET A 93 -24.95 -1.38 2.40
C MET A 93 -24.82 -0.87 0.96
N LEU A 94 -23.73 -0.15 0.66
CA LEU A 94 -23.31 0.03 -0.71
C LEU A 94 -23.09 -1.39 -1.22
N GLU A 95 -24.17 -2.03 -1.67
CA GLU A 95 -24.11 -3.20 -2.53
C GLU A 95 -23.08 -2.82 -3.59
N GLU A 96 -22.09 -3.68 -3.80
CA GLU A 96 -21.04 -3.51 -4.79
C GLU A 96 -21.64 -2.83 -6.02
N LEU A 97 -21.27 -1.56 -6.25
CA LEU A 97 -21.86 -0.75 -7.31
C LEU A 97 -21.92 -1.61 -8.58
N PRO A 98 -23.09 -1.87 -9.18
CA PRO A 98 -23.19 -2.84 -10.25
C PRO A 98 -22.21 -2.53 -11.39
N GLY A 99 -21.21 -3.39 -11.58
CA GLY A 99 -20.14 -3.22 -12.58
C GLY A 99 -18.85 -2.57 -12.06
N ALA A 100 -18.79 -2.13 -10.80
CA ALA A 100 -17.55 -1.75 -10.14
C ALA A 100 -16.67 -2.99 -9.98
N LYS A 101 -15.48 -2.94 -10.56
CA LYS A 101 -14.44 -3.92 -10.30
C LYS A 101 -13.60 -3.40 -9.15
N PRO A 102 -13.38 -4.19 -8.08
CA PRO A 102 -12.49 -3.79 -6.98
C PRO A 102 -11.02 -3.77 -7.41
N GLU A 103 -10.72 -4.12 -8.67
CA GLU A 103 -9.40 -4.08 -9.27
C GLU A 103 -8.91 -2.63 -9.44
N TRP A 104 -7.68 -2.38 -9.05
CA TRP A 104 -7.02 -1.11 -9.33
C TRP A 104 -6.86 -0.84 -10.84
N ASN A 105 -6.82 0.46 -11.18
CA ASN A 105 -6.50 0.95 -12.52
C ASN A 105 -5.54 2.15 -12.44
N VAL A 106 -4.89 2.49 -13.55
CA VAL A 106 -3.89 3.57 -13.56
C VAL A 106 -4.51 4.91 -13.12
N PRO A 107 -5.70 5.33 -13.59
CA PRO A 107 -6.33 6.56 -13.10
C PRO A 107 -6.51 6.62 -11.58
N CYS A 108 -6.95 5.55 -10.92
CA CYS A 108 -7.13 5.57 -9.47
C CYS A 108 -5.79 5.64 -8.73
N LEU A 109 -4.77 4.93 -9.21
CA LEU A 109 -3.41 5.00 -8.64
C LEU A 109 -2.79 6.37 -8.82
N LEU A 110 -2.97 7.02 -9.97
CA LEU A 110 -2.54 8.41 -10.18
C LEU A 110 -3.28 9.37 -9.25
N GLY A 111 -4.56 9.12 -8.94
CA GLY A 111 -5.32 9.89 -7.96
C GLY A 111 -4.71 9.86 -6.56
N ILE A 112 -4.10 8.74 -6.17
CA ILE A 112 -3.38 8.57 -4.89
C ILE A 112 -1.98 9.18 -4.96
N LEU A 113 -1.22 8.80 -6.00
CA LEU A 113 0.22 9.05 -6.06
C LEU A 113 0.57 10.44 -6.57
N CYS A 114 -0.18 11.02 -7.50
CA CYS A 114 0.22 12.31 -8.10
C CYS A 114 0.21 13.52 -7.16
N PRO A 115 -0.73 13.65 -6.19
CA PRO A 115 -0.75 14.81 -5.31
C PRO A 115 0.52 14.97 -4.46
N LEU A 116 1.09 13.86 -3.96
CA LEU A 116 2.19 13.89 -2.98
C LEU A 116 3.42 13.06 -3.37
N ASP A 117 3.30 12.17 -4.36
CA ASP A 117 4.30 11.17 -4.76
C ASP A 117 4.60 11.20 -6.26
N LYS A 118 4.53 12.39 -6.87
CA LYS A 118 4.87 12.57 -8.29
C LYS A 118 6.23 11.97 -8.66
N VAL A 119 7.22 12.03 -7.76
CA VAL A 119 8.54 11.44 -7.96
C VAL A 119 8.54 9.92 -8.14
N VAL A 120 7.55 9.22 -7.57
CA VAL A 120 7.35 7.78 -7.79
C VAL A 120 6.71 7.57 -9.14
N VAL A 121 5.66 8.34 -9.48
CA VAL A 121 4.98 8.26 -10.78
C VAL A 121 5.95 8.54 -11.93
N ASP A 122 6.85 9.51 -11.79
CA ASP A 122 7.85 9.87 -12.82
C ASP A 122 8.85 8.73 -13.10
N GLN A 123 8.99 7.74 -12.20
CA GLN A 123 9.83 6.57 -12.42
C GLN A 123 9.11 5.47 -13.20
N LEU A 124 7.79 5.34 -13.05
CA LEU A 124 7.00 4.24 -13.61
C LEU A 124 7.09 4.10 -15.15
N PRO A 125 7.15 5.18 -15.96
CA PRO A 125 7.38 5.06 -17.40
C PRO A 125 8.69 4.36 -17.79
N ASN A 126 9.70 4.41 -16.91
CA ASN A 126 11.01 3.77 -17.14
C ASN A 126 11.07 2.32 -16.63
N LEU A 127 10.01 1.87 -15.95
CA LEU A 127 9.87 0.50 -15.45
C LEU A 127 8.93 -0.31 -16.34
N LYS A 128 9.12 -1.63 -16.34
CA LYS A 128 8.17 -2.58 -16.89
C LYS A 128 7.16 -2.92 -15.80
N VAL A 129 6.09 -2.13 -15.72
CA VAL A 129 5.00 -2.38 -14.76
C VAL A 129 4.09 -3.49 -15.30
N GLN A 130 3.94 -4.57 -14.53
CA GLN A 130 3.15 -5.74 -14.90
C GLN A 130 1.92 -5.94 -14.01
N LYS A 131 0.90 -6.58 -14.59
CA LYS A 131 -0.34 -7.01 -13.91
C LYS A 131 -0.41 -8.54 -13.91
N ALA A 132 -0.74 -9.13 -12.77
CA ALA A 132 -0.96 -10.56 -12.66
C ALA A 132 -2.21 -10.86 -11.82
N ASP A 133 -2.96 -11.89 -12.17
CA ASP A 133 -4.04 -12.37 -11.31
C ASP A 133 -3.49 -12.96 -10.01
N LYS A 134 -2.28 -13.53 -10.07
CA LYS A 134 -1.53 -14.06 -8.93
C LYS A 134 -0.04 -13.79 -9.11
N VAL A 135 0.61 -13.36 -8.04
CA VAL A 135 2.08 -13.32 -7.97
C VAL A 135 2.53 -14.54 -7.18
N THR A 136 3.10 -15.54 -7.86
CA THR A 136 3.47 -16.81 -7.23
C THR A 136 4.99 -16.93 -7.07
N GLU A 137 5.43 -16.99 -5.83
CA GLU A 137 6.79 -17.36 -5.47
C GLU A 137 6.92 -18.88 -5.35
N VAL A 138 8.00 -19.43 -5.91
CA VAL A 138 8.40 -20.83 -5.75
C VAL A 138 9.58 -20.90 -4.79
N TYR A 139 9.47 -21.75 -3.77
CA TYR A 139 10.52 -21.91 -2.75
C TYR A 139 10.69 -23.37 -2.37
N TRP A 140 11.86 -23.71 -1.85
CA TRP A 140 12.18 -25.01 -1.29
C TRP A 140 12.09 -24.96 0.22
N VAL A 141 11.58 -26.02 0.85
CA VAL A 141 11.57 -26.20 2.32
C VAL A 141 12.17 -27.54 2.67
N PHE A 142 13.06 -27.58 3.64
CA PHE A 142 13.56 -28.84 4.18
C PHE A 142 12.58 -29.41 5.22
N ASP A 143 12.02 -30.59 4.95
CA ASP A 143 11.03 -31.24 5.84
C ASP A 143 11.66 -32.04 7.00
N GLY A 144 12.99 -32.01 7.11
CA GLY A 144 13.77 -32.82 8.06
C GLY A 144 14.43 -34.04 7.41
N LYS A 145 14.06 -34.38 6.18
CA LYS A 145 14.66 -35.48 5.39
C LYS A 145 15.05 -35.05 3.98
N THR A 146 14.18 -34.29 3.31
CA THR A 146 14.35 -33.87 1.91
C THR A 146 13.90 -32.44 1.69
N TRP A 147 14.45 -31.79 0.65
CA TRP A 147 13.95 -30.51 0.18
C TRP A 147 12.69 -30.73 -0.67
N VAL A 148 11.61 -30.05 -0.29
CA VAL A 148 10.31 -30.11 -0.95
C VAL A 148 9.97 -28.75 -1.53
N MET A 149 9.57 -28.73 -2.80
CA MET A 149 9.12 -27.51 -3.47
C MET A 149 7.73 -27.12 -2.99
N LYS A 150 7.55 -25.84 -2.70
CA LYS A 150 6.28 -25.21 -2.32
C LYS A 150 6.09 -23.91 -3.09
N THR A 151 4.88 -23.38 -3.02
CA THR A 151 4.50 -22.10 -3.59
C THR A 151 3.81 -21.23 -2.54
N ARG A 152 3.98 -19.92 -2.66
CA ARG A 152 3.24 -18.93 -1.85
C ARG A 152 2.83 -17.77 -2.73
N GLU A 153 1.67 -17.20 -2.44
CA GLU A 153 1.15 -16.03 -3.14
C GLU A 153 1.68 -14.74 -2.48
N ARG A 154 2.06 -13.77 -3.31
CA ARG A 154 2.51 -12.43 -2.91
C ARG A 154 1.54 -11.38 -3.46
N GLY A 155 1.59 -10.18 -2.88
CA GLY A 155 0.83 -9.03 -3.38
C GLY A 155 1.46 -8.39 -4.61
N ALA A 156 2.79 -8.28 -4.61
CA ALA A 156 3.58 -7.70 -5.67
C ALA A 156 4.98 -8.34 -5.73
N PHE A 157 5.79 -7.94 -6.71
CA PHE A 157 7.18 -8.34 -6.84
C PHE A 157 8.01 -7.28 -7.57
N SER A 158 9.33 -7.36 -7.41
CA SER A 158 10.32 -6.55 -8.11
C SER A 158 11.48 -7.40 -8.63
N ASP A 159 11.93 -7.11 -9.86
CA ASP A 159 13.25 -7.50 -10.39
C ASP A 159 14.00 -6.20 -10.74
N ALA A 160 14.71 -5.67 -9.74
CA ALA A 160 15.47 -4.41 -9.85
C ALA A 160 16.56 -4.47 -10.93
N ASN A 161 17.12 -5.65 -11.21
CA ASN A 161 18.13 -5.81 -12.26
C ASN A 161 17.55 -5.62 -13.67
N GLN A 162 16.26 -5.83 -13.84
CA GLN A 162 15.57 -5.71 -15.13
C GLN A 162 14.63 -4.51 -15.24
N GLY A 163 14.53 -3.71 -14.16
CA GLY A 163 13.58 -2.60 -14.06
C GLY A 163 12.13 -3.08 -14.15
N VAL A 164 11.81 -4.22 -13.52
CA VAL A 164 10.45 -4.80 -13.55
C VAL A 164 9.83 -4.69 -12.17
N ILE A 165 8.57 -4.28 -12.13
CA ILE A 165 7.69 -4.46 -10.97
C ILE A 165 6.39 -5.10 -11.43
N GLY A 166 5.75 -5.90 -10.60
CA GLY A 166 4.45 -6.47 -10.93
C GLY A 166 3.52 -6.54 -9.74
N LEU A 167 2.24 -6.35 -10.02
CA LEU A 167 1.20 -6.11 -9.04
C LEU A 167 0.06 -7.10 -9.25
N LYS A 168 -0.51 -7.64 -8.16
CA LYS A 168 -1.73 -8.43 -8.23
C LYS A 168 -2.91 -7.55 -8.68
N THR A 169 -3.74 -8.02 -9.61
CA THR A 169 -4.91 -7.28 -10.12
C THR A 169 -6.03 -7.14 -9.09
N GLN A 170 -6.20 -8.15 -8.23
CA GLN A 170 -7.23 -8.22 -7.18
C GLN A 170 -6.86 -7.44 -5.91
N ALA A 171 -6.23 -6.28 -6.06
CA ALA A 171 -5.98 -5.34 -4.98
C ALA A 171 -6.81 -4.08 -5.22
N ASP A 172 -7.32 -3.48 -4.16
CA ASP A 172 -7.93 -2.16 -4.25
C ASP A 172 -6.86 -1.09 -4.53
N CYS A 173 -7.30 0.13 -4.86
CA CYS A 173 -6.38 1.20 -5.24
C CYS A 173 -5.40 1.58 -4.10
N PRO A 174 -5.82 1.70 -2.83
CA PRO A 174 -4.88 1.91 -1.71
C PRO A 174 -3.81 0.82 -1.61
N THR A 175 -4.20 -0.45 -1.59
CA THR A 175 -3.28 -1.59 -1.47
C THR A 175 -2.32 -1.65 -2.66
N ALA A 176 -2.82 -1.43 -3.87
CA ALA A 176 -1.99 -1.40 -5.07
C ALA A 176 -1.03 -0.19 -5.10
N ALA A 177 -1.39 0.94 -4.49
CA ALA A 177 -0.49 2.08 -4.32
C ALA A 177 0.62 1.76 -3.31
N GLU A 178 0.30 1.12 -2.18
CA GLU A 178 1.28 0.59 -1.21
C GLU A 178 2.28 -0.35 -1.90
N TYR A 179 1.78 -1.29 -2.72
CA TYR A 179 2.64 -2.15 -3.53
C TYR A 179 3.55 -1.37 -4.48
N ILE A 180 3.05 -0.37 -5.22
CA ILE A 180 3.91 0.45 -6.09
C ILE A 180 5.03 1.12 -5.30
N ILE A 181 4.71 1.66 -4.12
CA ILE A 181 5.68 2.35 -3.26
C ILE A 181 6.75 1.38 -2.78
N HIS A 182 6.35 0.18 -2.34
CA HIS A 182 7.26 -0.90 -1.93
C HIS A 182 8.16 -1.35 -3.09
N GLU A 183 7.58 -1.66 -4.25
CA GLU A 183 8.35 -2.21 -5.37
C GLU A 183 9.26 -1.15 -6.03
N VAL A 184 8.84 0.12 -6.08
CA VAL A 184 9.71 1.23 -6.53
C VAL A 184 10.82 1.49 -5.51
N ARG A 185 10.59 1.28 -4.21
CA ARG A 185 11.66 1.36 -3.21
C ARG A 185 12.76 0.33 -3.52
N HIS A 186 12.40 -0.91 -3.87
CA HIS A 186 13.37 -1.92 -4.29
C HIS A 186 14.21 -1.52 -5.52
N GLN A 187 13.67 -0.73 -6.45
CA GLN A 187 14.43 -0.25 -7.62
C GLN A 187 15.55 0.73 -7.24
N ASN A 188 15.45 1.36 -6.06
CA ASN A 188 16.34 2.44 -5.63
C ASN A 188 17.23 2.04 -4.43
N GLN A 189 17.12 0.80 -3.96
CA GLN A 189 17.91 0.31 -2.84
C GLN A 189 19.37 0.04 -3.23
N PRO A 190 20.32 0.19 -2.30
CA PRO A 190 21.70 -0.21 -2.51
C PRO A 190 21.80 -1.71 -2.86
N ALA A 191 22.60 -2.03 -3.89
CA ALA A 191 22.74 -3.39 -4.41
C ALA A 191 23.47 -4.35 -3.45
N ASP A 192 24.11 -3.83 -2.39
CA ASP A 192 24.82 -4.60 -1.37
C ASP A 192 23.94 -5.04 -0.19
N LEU A 193 22.70 -4.55 -0.10
CA LEU A 193 21.75 -4.99 0.90
C LEU A 193 21.35 -6.46 0.67
N LYS A 194 21.28 -7.22 1.77
CA LYS A 194 20.75 -8.59 1.74
C LYS A 194 19.22 -8.56 1.72
N ILE A 195 18.60 -9.62 1.23
CA ILE A 195 17.13 -9.73 1.09
C ILE A 195 16.36 -9.34 2.35
N PRO A 196 16.68 -9.84 3.57
CA PRO A 196 15.94 -9.40 4.75
C PRO A 196 16.08 -7.90 5.03
N GLN A 197 17.23 -7.30 4.71
CA GLN A 197 17.49 -5.87 4.92
C GLN A 197 16.75 -5.02 3.88
N THR A 198 16.75 -5.44 2.60
CA THR A 198 15.96 -4.77 1.56
C THR A 198 14.47 -4.80 1.88
N GLU A 199 13.94 -5.92 2.35
CA GLU A 199 12.51 -6.03 2.69
C GLU A 199 12.16 -5.26 3.97
N ILE A 200 12.99 -5.29 5.01
CA ILE A 200 12.77 -4.46 6.22
C ILE A 200 12.75 -2.98 5.87
N ASP A 201 13.70 -2.51 5.05
CA ASP A 201 13.75 -1.12 4.60
C ASP A 201 12.52 -0.76 3.75
N ALA A 202 12.12 -1.64 2.82
CA ALA A 202 10.97 -1.40 1.96
C ALA A 202 9.65 -1.35 2.74
N TYR A 203 9.38 -2.32 3.61
CA TYR A 203 8.17 -2.32 4.45
C TYR A 203 8.15 -1.16 5.46
N THR A 204 9.30 -0.79 6.02
CA THR A 204 9.37 0.38 6.91
C THR A 204 9.03 1.65 6.12
N PHE A 205 9.60 1.82 4.93
CA PHE A 205 9.33 2.97 4.07
C PHE A 205 7.86 3.02 3.61
N GLU A 206 7.31 1.89 3.17
CA GLU A 206 5.90 1.74 2.79
C GLU A 206 4.98 2.11 3.94
N GLU A 207 5.23 1.62 5.14
CA GLU A 207 4.37 1.90 6.30
C GLU A 207 4.46 3.37 6.74
N GLU A 208 5.66 3.97 6.74
CA GLU A 208 5.78 5.42 6.96
C GLU A 208 5.00 6.21 5.92
N TRP A 209 5.03 5.77 4.66
CA TRP A 209 4.32 6.40 3.57
C TRP A 209 2.79 6.28 3.77
N ALA A 210 2.30 5.10 4.15
CA ALA A 210 0.89 4.82 4.40
C ALA A 210 0.35 5.63 5.59
N ILE A 211 1.08 5.67 6.72
CA ILE A 211 0.73 6.49 7.90
C ILE A 211 0.57 7.96 7.53
N LYS A 212 1.55 8.53 6.80
CA LYS A 212 1.52 9.95 6.38
C LYS A 212 0.31 10.29 5.50
N ARG A 213 -0.32 9.28 4.88
CA ARG A 213 -1.49 9.43 3.99
C ARG A 213 -2.80 8.94 4.61
N GLY A 214 -2.77 8.52 5.88
CA GLY A 214 -3.94 7.97 6.57
C GLY A 214 -4.49 6.72 5.91
N LEU A 215 -3.65 5.97 5.19
CA LEU A 215 -4.00 4.67 4.60
C LEU A 215 -4.03 3.60 5.70
N PRO A 216 -4.68 2.45 5.51
CA PRO A 216 -4.79 1.43 6.54
C PRO A 216 -3.44 0.76 6.85
N GLY A 217 -2.55 0.65 5.86
CA GLY A 217 -1.26 -0.03 5.99
C GLY A 217 -1.41 -1.52 6.30
N THR A 218 -0.31 -2.13 6.77
CA THR A 218 -0.32 -3.54 7.14
C THR A 218 -0.70 -3.71 8.62
N PRO A 219 -1.60 -4.67 8.98
CA PRO A 219 -1.91 -4.96 10.36
C PRO A 219 -0.65 -5.25 11.20
N ASP A 220 -0.63 -4.75 12.44
CA ASP A 220 0.48 -4.85 13.41
C ASP A 220 1.77 -4.08 13.06
N PHE A 221 1.84 -3.44 11.89
CA PHE A 221 3.03 -2.66 11.48
C PHE A 221 3.06 -1.26 12.06
N ARG A 222 2.07 -0.87 12.87
CA ARG A 222 2.01 0.44 13.52
C ARG A 222 2.13 0.32 15.02
N THR A 223 2.68 1.37 15.62
CA THR A 223 2.68 1.57 17.06
C THR A 223 2.53 3.06 17.37
N GLN A 224 2.11 3.41 18.58
CA GLN A 224 2.03 4.82 18.99
C GLN A 224 3.41 5.31 19.41
N LYS A 225 3.80 6.47 18.91
CA LYS A 225 5.02 7.14 19.34
C LYS A 225 4.90 7.54 20.82
N PRO A 226 5.87 7.17 21.68
CA PRO A 226 5.77 7.39 23.12
C PRO A 226 5.44 8.84 23.49
N GLY A 227 4.38 9.01 24.29
CA GLY A 227 3.92 10.33 24.76
C GLY A 227 3.10 11.13 23.74
N THR A 228 2.70 10.55 22.61
CA THR A 228 1.87 11.20 21.59
C THR A 228 0.76 10.26 21.08
N GLN A 229 -0.19 10.79 20.30
CA GLN A 229 -1.16 9.99 19.54
C GLN A 229 -0.70 9.71 18.09
N GLU A 230 0.54 10.09 17.74
CA GLU A 230 1.10 9.89 16.41
C GLU A 230 1.43 8.41 16.20
N GLU A 231 0.93 7.82 15.11
CA GLU A 231 1.35 6.48 14.67
C GLU A 231 2.72 6.53 14.01
N ILE A 232 3.55 5.52 14.27
CA ILE A 232 4.85 5.30 13.62
C ILE A 232 4.99 3.81 13.25
N PRO A 233 5.88 3.46 12.29
CA PRO A 233 6.15 2.07 11.99
C PRO A 233 6.67 1.32 13.21
N ASN A 234 6.19 0.09 13.40
CA ASN A 234 6.59 -0.84 14.43
C ASN A 234 7.75 -1.70 13.91
N SER A 235 8.96 -1.15 13.91
CA SER A 235 10.15 -1.82 13.36
C SER A 235 10.36 -3.26 13.88
N PRO A 236 10.16 -3.56 15.19
CA PRO A 236 10.23 -4.95 15.68
C PRO A 236 9.23 -5.90 15.02
N GLN A 237 7.98 -5.47 14.78
CA GLN A 237 6.97 -6.30 14.12
C GLN A 237 7.24 -6.45 12.62
N ILE A 238 7.71 -5.39 11.96
CA ILE A 238 8.13 -5.44 10.55
C ILE A 238 9.29 -6.43 10.38
N GLU A 239 10.31 -6.34 11.24
CA GLU A 239 11.44 -7.28 11.23
C GLU A 239 10.97 -8.72 11.48
N ALA A 240 10.11 -8.94 12.48
CA ALA A 240 9.56 -10.27 12.76
C ALA A 240 8.76 -10.83 11.58
N TYR A 241 7.96 -9.99 10.92
CA TYR A 241 7.23 -10.34 9.71
C TYR A 241 8.17 -10.75 8.59
N VAL A 242 9.17 -9.92 8.26
CA VAL A 242 10.11 -10.19 7.17
C VAL A 242 10.85 -11.49 7.47
N ARG A 243 11.32 -11.66 8.70
CA ARG A 243 12.04 -12.87 9.10
C ARG A 243 11.22 -14.14 9.00
N LYS A 244 9.91 -14.04 9.22
CA LYS A 244 8.98 -15.16 9.12
C LYS A 244 8.58 -15.48 7.67
N ARG A 245 8.48 -14.47 6.81
CA ARG A 245 7.92 -14.60 5.46
C ARG A 245 8.94 -14.67 4.34
N TYR A 246 10.18 -14.24 4.56
CA TYR A 246 11.20 -14.22 3.52
C TYR A 246 12.24 -15.30 3.77
N SER A 247 12.46 -16.07 2.73
CA SER A 247 13.37 -17.19 2.75
C SER A 247 14.84 -16.73 2.80
N GLY A 248 15.74 -17.65 3.09
CA GLY A 248 17.17 -17.36 3.09
C GLY A 248 17.74 -16.94 4.45
N ILE A 249 16.94 -16.98 5.52
CA ILE A 249 17.43 -16.71 6.88
C ILE A 249 17.89 -18.00 7.53
N THR A 250 19.05 -17.95 8.20
CA THR A 250 19.59 -19.09 8.94
C THR A 250 19.60 -18.82 10.45
N SER A 251 19.78 -19.87 11.25
CA SER A 251 19.99 -19.77 12.70
C SER A 251 21.31 -19.09 13.08
N THR A 252 22.25 -18.95 12.15
CA THR A 252 23.51 -18.24 12.36
C THR A 252 23.35 -16.77 11.96
N PRO A 253 23.56 -15.81 12.90
CA PRO A 253 23.41 -14.40 12.59
C PRO A 253 24.27 -13.94 11.40
N GLY A 254 23.63 -13.34 10.40
CA GLY A 254 24.29 -12.77 9.23
C GLY A 254 24.49 -13.75 8.06
N ASP A 255 24.35 -15.05 8.28
CA ASP A 255 24.42 -16.06 7.22
C ASP A 255 23.09 -16.14 6.47
N SER A 256 23.18 -16.36 5.15
CA SER A 256 22.03 -16.48 4.27
C SER A 256 21.97 -17.83 3.57
N LEU A 257 20.83 -18.51 3.63
CA LEU A 257 20.59 -19.75 2.88
C LEU A 257 20.31 -19.39 1.42
N ILE A 258 21.18 -19.85 0.52
CA ILE A 258 21.14 -19.50 -0.91
C ILE A 258 20.78 -20.69 -1.82
N GLY A 259 20.62 -21.88 -1.25
CA GLY A 259 20.29 -23.08 -2.02
C GLY A 259 20.45 -24.38 -1.24
N HIS A 260 20.43 -25.49 -1.96
CA HIS A 260 20.76 -26.81 -1.44
C HIS A 260 21.59 -27.63 -2.43
N THR A 261 22.15 -28.74 -1.96
CA THR A 261 22.83 -29.77 -2.79
C THR A 261 21.88 -30.94 -3.09
N PRO A 262 22.17 -31.77 -4.12
CA PRO A 262 21.40 -32.99 -4.39
C PRO A 262 21.38 -34.01 -3.23
N THR A 263 22.33 -33.88 -2.30
CA THR A 263 22.45 -34.73 -1.10
C THR A 263 21.79 -34.13 0.14
N ASN A 264 20.89 -33.16 -0.04
CA ASN A 264 20.12 -32.48 1.01
C ASN A 264 20.94 -31.59 1.96
N GLU A 265 22.15 -31.16 1.59
CA GLU A 265 22.88 -30.16 2.37
C GLU A 265 22.39 -28.75 2.03
N ALA A 266 22.37 -27.87 3.02
CA ALA A 266 22.10 -26.45 2.87
C ALA A 266 23.35 -25.74 2.30
N LYS A 267 23.17 -24.91 1.26
CA LYS A 267 24.20 -23.99 0.75
C LYS A 267 24.00 -22.62 1.40
N VAL A 268 25.02 -22.14 2.10
CA VAL A 268 24.95 -20.92 2.91
C VAL A 268 26.02 -19.93 2.46
N ARG A 269 25.67 -18.64 2.42
CA ARG A 269 26.56 -17.52 2.15
C ARG A 269 26.79 -16.71 3.42
N LYS A 270 28.05 -16.50 3.78
CA LYS A 270 28.48 -15.69 4.92
C LYS A 270 28.40 -14.19 4.61
N PRO A 271 28.45 -13.30 5.63
CA PRO A 271 28.50 -11.85 5.42
C PRO A 271 29.66 -11.36 4.53
N ASN A 272 30.80 -12.06 4.55
CA ASN A 272 31.95 -11.73 3.71
C ASN A 272 31.84 -12.27 2.27
N GLY A 273 30.67 -12.79 1.86
CA GLY A 273 30.41 -13.34 0.54
C GLY A 273 30.89 -14.78 0.32
N SER A 274 31.68 -15.35 1.24
CA SER A 274 32.12 -16.75 1.11
C SER A 274 30.97 -17.73 1.30
N GLU A 275 31.00 -18.85 0.58
CA GLU A 275 29.96 -19.87 0.61
C GLU A 275 30.47 -21.16 1.24
N TYR A 276 29.58 -21.90 1.92
CA TYR A 276 29.87 -23.21 2.48
C TYR A 276 28.61 -24.08 2.50
N THR A 277 28.79 -25.39 2.66
CA THR A 277 27.69 -26.33 2.86
C THR A 277 27.66 -26.85 4.29
N ARG A 278 26.45 -27.18 4.76
CA ARG A 278 26.24 -27.86 6.04
C ARG A 278 24.98 -28.72 5.99
N PRO A 279 24.75 -29.62 6.97
CA PRO A 279 23.46 -30.28 7.12
C PRO A 279 22.31 -29.26 7.15
N ALA A 280 21.24 -29.55 6.39
CA ALA A 280 20.02 -28.76 6.41
C ALA A 280 19.28 -28.95 7.74
N GLN A 281 18.61 -27.90 8.19
CA GLN A 281 17.79 -27.91 9.40
C GLN A 281 16.31 -27.94 9.01
N GLN A 282 15.49 -28.69 9.75
CA GLN A 282 14.06 -28.77 9.48
C GLN A 282 13.43 -27.37 9.50
N GLY A 283 12.62 -27.06 8.49
CA GLY A 283 11.94 -25.78 8.32
C GLY A 283 12.77 -24.72 7.59
N GLU A 284 14.02 -24.99 7.25
CA GLU A 284 14.80 -24.08 6.40
C GLU A 284 14.18 -23.91 5.03
N GLU A 285 14.18 -22.67 4.54
CA GLU A 285 13.61 -22.32 3.24
C GLU A 285 14.49 -21.37 2.44
N HIS A 286 14.57 -21.61 1.13
CA HIS A 286 15.17 -20.68 0.17
C HIS A 286 14.33 -20.60 -1.10
N GLN A 287 14.33 -19.43 -1.74
CA GLN A 287 13.60 -19.22 -2.98
C GLN A 287 14.24 -20.01 -4.14
N ASP A 288 13.40 -20.49 -5.06
CA ASP A 288 13.81 -20.95 -6.39
C ASP A 288 13.65 -19.77 -7.36
N TYR A 289 14.71 -18.98 -7.51
CA TYR A 289 14.69 -17.75 -8.32
C TYR A 289 14.35 -18.01 -9.78
N GLU A 290 14.91 -19.06 -10.37
CA GLU A 290 14.69 -19.40 -11.78
C GLU A 290 13.22 -19.79 -12.02
N LYS A 291 12.64 -20.64 -11.18
CA LYS A 291 11.22 -21.01 -11.33
C LYS A 291 10.28 -19.87 -10.98
N THR A 292 10.59 -19.09 -9.94
CA THR A 292 9.80 -17.89 -9.63
C THR A 292 9.83 -16.92 -10.80
N LYS A 293 11.00 -16.64 -11.35
CA LYS A 293 11.17 -15.78 -12.51
C LYS A 293 10.44 -16.33 -13.73
N ALA A 294 10.50 -17.64 -13.99
CA ALA A 294 9.75 -18.25 -15.08
C ALA A 294 8.22 -18.04 -14.95
N ASN A 295 7.67 -18.06 -13.72
CA ASN A 295 6.26 -17.79 -13.46
C ASN A 295 5.87 -16.31 -13.63
N LEU A 296 6.81 -15.39 -13.45
CA LEU A 296 6.57 -13.95 -13.49
C LEU A 296 6.99 -13.32 -14.83
N ASN A 297 7.82 -14.02 -15.61
CA ASN A 297 8.18 -13.61 -16.95
C ASN A 297 6.96 -13.68 -17.87
N ASN A 298 6.77 -12.64 -18.70
CA ASN A 298 5.70 -12.51 -19.70
C ASN A 298 4.30 -12.19 -19.16
N LEU A 299 4.18 -11.68 -17.94
CA LEU A 299 2.93 -11.10 -17.45
C LEU A 299 2.50 -9.88 -18.30
N PRO A 300 1.17 -9.65 -18.47
CA PRO A 300 0.63 -8.47 -19.12
C PRO A 300 1.25 -7.18 -18.58
N LYS A 301 1.62 -6.28 -19.49
CA LYS A 301 2.23 -4.99 -19.13
C LYS A 301 1.18 -3.90 -19.09
N VAL A 302 1.31 -2.99 -18.14
CA VAL A 302 0.61 -1.71 -18.16
C VAL A 302 1.32 -0.81 -19.18
N ASN A 303 0.55 -0.05 -19.96
CA ASN A 303 1.14 0.87 -20.92
C ASN A 303 1.90 1.98 -20.19
N SER A 304 3.21 2.09 -20.45
CA SER A 304 4.10 3.09 -19.86
C SER A 304 3.61 4.53 -20.03
N SER A 305 2.90 4.85 -21.13
CA SER A 305 2.40 6.21 -21.38
C SER A 305 1.21 6.60 -20.51
N GLU A 306 0.59 5.65 -19.80
CA GLU A 306 -0.50 5.95 -18.87
C GLU A 306 0.01 6.53 -17.55
N TRP A 307 1.29 6.32 -17.20
CA TRP A 307 1.90 6.81 -15.96
C TRP A 307 2.33 8.27 -16.07
N VAL A 308 1.36 9.17 -16.22
CA VAL A 308 1.60 10.61 -16.31
C VAL A 308 0.62 11.32 -15.40
N CYS A 309 1.14 12.10 -14.44
CA CYS A 309 0.27 12.90 -13.60
C CYS A 309 -0.52 13.93 -14.42
N PRO A 310 -1.84 14.06 -14.18
CA PRO A 310 -2.66 15.04 -14.86
C PRO A 310 -2.09 16.44 -14.60
N LYS A 311 -2.07 17.29 -15.64
CA LYS A 311 -1.65 18.68 -15.49
C LYS A 311 -2.59 19.35 -14.49
N THR A 312 -2.04 19.82 -13.37
CA THR A 312 -2.77 20.72 -12.47
C THR A 312 -3.21 21.92 -13.30
N LYS A 313 -4.52 22.14 -13.44
CA LYS A 313 -5.01 23.42 -13.94
C LYS A 313 -4.56 24.45 -12.92
N THR A 314 -3.53 25.23 -13.26
CA THR A 314 -3.26 26.49 -12.57
C THR A 314 -4.48 27.35 -12.81
N THR A 315 -5.36 27.43 -11.82
CA THR A 315 -6.46 28.39 -11.80
C THR A 315 -5.83 29.78 -11.90
N PRO A 316 -6.21 30.62 -12.90
CA PRO A 316 -5.72 31.99 -13.02
C PRO A 316 -5.97 32.84 -11.79
#